data_AF-A0A834AFF9-F1
#
_entry.id   AF-A0A834AFF9-F1
#
_cell.length_a   1.000
_cell.length_b   1.000
_cell.length_c   1.000
_cell.angle_alpha   90.00
_cell.angle_beta   90.00
_cell.angle_gamma   90.00
#
_symmetry.space_group_name_H-M   'P 1'
#
loop_
_entity.id
_entity.type
_entity.pdbx_description
1 polymer ?
#
loop_
_entity_poly.entity_id
_entity_poly.type
_entity_poly.pdbx_seq_one_letter_code
_entity_poly.pdbx_strand_id
1 'polypeptide(L)'
;MFLERPRVRFDGVYISKTTYIRQGEQSLDGFYRAWHQVEYYRYIRFFPDGHVMMLTTPEEPQSIVPRLRTRNARTDAVLLGHYRLSQDTDNQTKVFAVITKKKEEKPLDYKYRYFRRVPVQEADQSFHVGLQLCSSGHQRFNKLIWIHHSCHITYKSTGETAVTAFEIDKMYTPLFFSRARSYTAFSERPL
;
A
#
# COMPACT_ATOMS: atom_id res chain seq x y z
N MET A 1 24.29 8.25 20.59
CA MET A 1 23.19 9.20 20.27
C MET A 1 22.28 8.56 19.21
N PHE A 2 21.12 8.04 19.60
CA PHE A 2 20.19 7.27 18.75
C PHE A 2 19.14 8.14 18.04
N LEU A 3 19.17 9.46 18.29
CA LEU A 3 18.16 10.46 17.94
C LEU A 3 18.25 11.02 16.51
N GLU A 4 19.35 10.77 15.79
CA GLU A 4 19.58 11.37 14.46
C GLU A 4 19.37 10.43 13.28
N ARG A 5 19.09 9.14 13.53
CA ARG A 5 18.82 8.20 12.44
C ARG A 5 17.47 8.51 11.81
N PRO A 6 17.40 8.77 10.49
CA PRO A 6 16.13 8.92 9.80
C PRO A 6 15.26 7.67 10.03
N ARG A 7 14.01 7.89 10.43
CA ARG A 7 13.04 6.80 10.69
C ARG A 7 11.67 7.17 10.17
N VAL A 8 10.96 6.16 9.73
CA VAL A 8 9.52 6.28 9.48
C VAL A 8 8.79 6.60 10.78
N ARG A 9 7.71 7.35 10.68
CA ARG A 9 6.88 7.75 11.81
C ARG A 9 5.72 6.79 12.03
N PHE A 10 5.43 6.49 13.28
CA PHE A 10 4.37 5.56 13.70
C PHE A 10 3.11 6.25 14.21
N ASP A 11 3.22 7.54 14.53
CA ASP A 11 2.19 8.37 15.14
C ASP A 11 1.23 8.97 14.10
N GLY A 12 1.23 8.46 12.88
CA GLY A 12 0.41 8.94 11.77
C GLY A 12 0.43 8.01 10.57
N VAL A 13 0.16 8.57 9.40
CA VAL A 13 0.08 7.85 8.13
C VAL A 13 0.68 8.70 7.03
N TYR A 14 1.33 8.07 6.05
CA TYR A 14 1.81 8.73 4.85
C TYR A 14 0.73 8.66 3.77
N ILE A 15 0.40 9.79 3.16
CA ILE A 15 -0.72 9.92 2.22
C ILE A 15 -0.19 10.51 0.91
N SER A 16 -0.53 9.84 -0.20
CA SER A 16 -0.38 10.37 -1.55
C SER A 16 -1.78 10.53 -2.14
N LYS A 17 -2.00 11.64 -2.86
CA LYS A 17 -3.18 11.87 -3.69
C LYS A 17 -2.72 11.84 -5.14
N THR A 18 -3.43 11.11 -5.98
CA THR A 18 -3.17 11.04 -7.42
C THR A 18 -4.47 11.31 -8.16
N THR A 19 -4.41 12.25 -9.10
CA THR A 19 -5.52 12.59 -9.98
C THR A 19 -5.05 12.44 -11.41
N TYR A 20 -5.83 11.73 -12.24
CA TYR A 20 -5.56 11.61 -13.67
C TYR A 20 -6.86 11.59 -14.46
N ILE A 21 -6.77 11.93 -15.74
CA ILE A 21 -7.90 11.89 -16.66
C ILE A 21 -7.82 10.58 -17.44
N ARG A 22 -8.90 9.79 -17.45
CA ARG A 22 -9.05 8.62 -18.33
C ARG A 22 -10.14 8.87 -19.37
N GLN A 23 -9.94 8.37 -20.57
CA GLN A 23 -11.01 8.33 -21.57
C GLN A 23 -12.06 7.29 -21.15
N GLY A 24 -13.33 7.66 -21.27
CA GLY A 24 -14.46 6.76 -21.15
C GLY A 24 -14.71 5.98 -22.42
N GLU A 25 -15.72 5.09 -22.36
CA GLU A 25 -16.19 4.36 -23.54
C GLU A 25 -16.70 5.35 -24.60
N GLN A 26 -16.25 5.15 -25.84
CA GLN A 26 -16.71 5.94 -26.98
C GLN A 26 -18.04 5.36 -27.47
N SER A 27 -19.01 6.23 -27.75
CA SER A 27 -20.22 5.78 -28.42
C SER A 27 -19.94 5.35 -29.87
N LEU A 28 -20.79 4.45 -30.38
CA LEU A 28 -20.70 3.95 -31.76
C LEU A 28 -20.92 5.05 -32.82
N ASP A 29 -21.67 6.10 -32.46
CA ASP A 29 -21.95 7.25 -33.31
C ASP A 29 -20.85 8.33 -33.27
N GLY A 30 -19.83 8.17 -32.41
CA GLY A 30 -18.67 9.05 -32.32
C GLY A 30 -18.92 10.43 -31.68
N PHE A 31 -20.17 10.75 -31.33
CA PHE A 31 -20.55 12.03 -30.73
C PHE A 31 -20.31 12.10 -29.22
N TYR A 32 -20.29 10.95 -28.53
CA TYR A 32 -20.05 10.89 -27.09
C TYR A 32 -18.61 10.47 -26.79
N ARG A 33 -17.86 11.39 -26.19
CA ARG A 33 -16.50 11.17 -25.69
C ARG A 33 -16.44 11.56 -24.22
N ALA A 34 -16.82 10.63 -23.35
CA ALA A 34 -16.70 10.86 -21.92
C ALA A 34 -15.22 10.97 -21.51
N TRP A 35 -14.89 11.98 -20.71
CA TRP A 35 -13.62 12.05 -19.99
C TRP A 35 -13.92 11.92 -18.51
N HIS A 36 -13.22 11.01 -17.83
CA HIS A 36 -13.39 10.79 -16.40
C HIS A 36 -12.16 11.32 -15.67
N GLN A 37 -12.37 12.25 -14.74
CA GLN A 37 -11.36 12.58 -13.74
C GLN A 37 -11.39 11.51 -12.66
N VAL A 38 -10.33 10.73 -12.57
CA VAL A 38 -10.14 9.72 -11.52
C VAL A 38 -9.23 10.30 -10.46
N GLU A 39 -9.70 10.25 -9.23
CA GLU A 39 -8.92 10.62 -8.06
C GLU A 39 -8.86 9.44 -7.10
N TYR A 40 -7.67 9.18 -6.58
CA TYR A 40 -7.49 8.21 -5.52
C TYR A 40 -6.40 8.63 -4.55
N TYR A 41 -6.48 8.07 -3.35
CA TYR A 41 -5.52 8.21 -2.29
C TYR A 41 -4.78 6.90 -2.04
N ARG A 42 -3.50 7.01 -1.71
CA ARG A 42 -2.70 5.90 -1.20
C ARG A 42 -2.23 6.22 0.21
N TYR A 43 -2.58 5.35 1.13
CA TYR A 43 -2.24 5.44 2.54
C TYR A 43 -1.20 4.37 2.88
N ILE A 44 -0.10 4.76 3.51
CA ILE A 44 0.91 3.84 4.05
C ILE A 44 1.11 4.13 5.53
N ARG A 45 0.91 3.12 6.37
CA ARG A 45 1.14 3.22 7.81
C ARG A 45 2.18 2.20 8.26
N PHE A 46 3.17 2.67 8.99
CA PHE A 46 4.21 1.86 9.62
C PHE A 46 3.91 1.65 11.10
N PHE A 47 4.33 0.49 11.61
CA PHE A 47 4.20 0.11 13.01
C PHE A 47 5.58 -0.16 13.63
N PRO A 48 5.75 0.08 14.94
CA PRO A 48 7.05 -0.12 15.62
C PRO A 48 7.60 -1.55 15.56
N ASP A 49 6.70 -2.54 15.43
CA ASP A 49 7.00 -3.98 15.35
C ASP A 49 7.41 -4.44 13.94
N GLY A 50 7.66 -3.50 13.01
CA GLY A 50 8.08 -3.80 11.65
C GLY A 50 6.93 -4.13 10.70
N HIS A 51 5.67 -4.00 11.12
CA HIS A 51 4.52 -4.18 10.22
C HIS A 51 4.24 -2.92 9.41
N VAL A 52 3.59 -3.12 8.26
CA VAL A 52 3.14 -2.06 7.37
C VAL A 52 1.76 -2.37 6.82
N MET A 53 0.98 -1.31 6.62
CA MET A 53 -0.29 -1.31 5.92
C MET A 53 -0.19 -0.43 4.68
N MET A 54 -0.79 -0.88 3.58
CA MET A 54 -1.04 -0.05 2.41
C MET A 54 -2.50 -0.15 1.99
N LEU A 55 -3.12 0.98 1.69
CA LEU A 55 -4.48 1.04 1.15
C LEU A 55 -4.51 2.03 -0.01
N THR A 56 -5.08 1.62 -1.15
CA THR A 56 -5.41 2.51 -2.27
C THR A 56 -6.93 2.58 -2.40
N THR A 57 -7.50 3.77 -2.29
CA THR A 57 -8.96 3.98 -2.27
C THR A 57 -9.32 5.39 -2.76
N PRO A 58 -10.48 5.62 -3.40
CA PRO A 58 -10.99 6.97 -3.68
C PRO A 58 -11.45 7.72 -2.42
N GLU A 59 -11.58 7.04 -1.28
CA GLU A 59 -12.05 7.67 -0.03
C GLU A 59 -11.02 8.66 0.56
N GLU A 60 -11.53 9.81 1.01
CA GLU A 60 -10.74 10.90 1.59
C GLU A 60 -10.14 10.55 2.96
N PRO A 61 -9.07 11.27 3.40
CA PRO A 61 -8.38 10.96 4.65
C PRO A 61 -9.28 10.97 5.89
N GLN A 62 -10.33 11.78 5.91
CA GLN A 62 -11.22 11.90 7.07
C GLN A 62 -11.93 10.57 7.40
N SER A 63 -12.34 9.78 6.39
CA SER A 63 -13.00 8.48 6.62
C SER A 63 -12.01 7.34 6.83
N ILE A 64 -10.84 7.40 6.19
CA ILE A 64 -9.87 6.29 6.16
C ILE A 64 -8.91 6.30 7.34
N VAL A 65 -8.39 7.46 7.73
CA VAL A 65 -7.39 7.57 8.81
C VAL A 65 -7.89 6.93 10.12
N PRO A 66 -9.12 7.15 10.59
CA PRO A 66 -9.61 6.47 11.80
C PRO A 66 -9.62 4.94 11.70
N ARG A 67 -9.88 4.39 10.50
CA ARG A 67 -9.98 2.94 10.23
C ARG A 67 -8.63 2.25 10.17
N LEU A 68 -7.57 2.98 9.84
CA LEU A 68 -6.20 2.46 9.78
C LEU A 68 -5.48 2.49 11.14
N ARG A 69 -6.18 2.76 12.25
CA ARG A 69 -5.62 2.88 13.62
C ARG A 69 -5.07 1.59 14.22
N THR A 70 -5.53 0.43 13.79
CA THR A 70 -5.06 -0.87 14.31
C THR A 70 -4.72 -1.81 13.17
N ARG A 71 -3.89 -2.83 13.44
CA ARG A 71 -3.54 -3.88 12.46
C ARG A 71 -4.74 -4.66 11.92
N ASN A 72 -5.83 -4.70 12.67
CA ASN A 72 -7.09 -5.35 12.29
C ASN A 72 -8.03 -4.37 11.57
N ALA A 73 -7.51 -3.62 10.60
CA ALA A 73 -8.36 -2.76 9.78
C ALA A 73 -9.44 -3.62 9.12
N ARG A 74 -10.72 -3.29 9.33
CA ARG A 74 -11.88 -4.01 8.76
C ARG A 74 -12.13 -3.65 7.29
N THR A 75 -11.08 -3.27 6.58
CA THR A 75 -11.15 -2.83 5.19
C THR A 75 -10.47 -3.89 4.33
N ASP A 76 -11.26 -4.64 3.58
CA ASP A 76 -10.81 -5.84 2.85
C ASP A 76 -9.77 -5.55 1.76
N ALA A 77 -9.68 -4.29 1.33
CA ALA A 77 -8.69 -3.82 0.36
C ALA A 77 -7.33 -3.47 0.98
N VAL A 78 -7.16 -3.55 2.31
CA VAL A 78 -5.87 -3.24 2.96
C VAL A 78 -4.88 -4.36 2.70
N LEU A 79 -3.72 -3.99 2.17
CA LEU A 79 -2.56 -4.86 2.04
C LEU A 79 -1.75 -4.79 3.33
N LEU A 80 -1.32 -5.94 3.82
CA LEU A 80 -0.59 -6.10 5.08
C LEU A 80 0.75 -6.75 4.81
N GLY A 81 1.76 -6.40 5.60
CA GLY A 81 3.02 -7.12 5.56
C GLY A 81 4.06 -6.51 6.48
N HIS A 82 5.31 -6.65 6.08
CA HIS A 82 6.45 -6.21 6.87
C HIS A 82 7.33 -5.26 6.07
N TYR A 83 8.01 -4.37 6.79
CA TYR A 83 9.00 -3.48 6.22
C TYR A 83 10.34 -3.60 6.93
N ARG A 84 11.39 -3.19 6.22
CA ARG A 84 12.74 -3.01 6.75
C ARG A 84 13.30 -1.68 6.27
N LEU A 85 14.13 -1.09 7.11
CA LEU A 85 14.90 0.10 6.76
C LEU A 85 16.27 -0.35 6.27
N SER A 86 16.73 0.24 5.16
CA SER A 86 18.13 0.20 4.73
C SER A 86 18.71 1.59 4.84
N GLN A 87 19.89 1.70 5.46
CA GLN A 87 20.64 2.95 5.52
C GLN A 87 21.88 2.76 4.66
N ASP A 88 21.93 3.45 3.53
CA ASP A 88 23.11 3.44 2.66
C ASP A 88 24.19 4.37 3.23
N THR A 89 25.42 4.20 2.73
CA THR A 89 26.59 5.04 3.05
C THR A 89 26.34 6.54 2.84
N ASP A 90 25.41 6.88 1.95
CA ASP A 90 25.07 8.26 1.57
C ASP A 90 24.10 8.94 2.55
N ASN A 91 23.94 8.41 3.76
CA ASN A 91 22.94 8.83 4.76
C ASN A 91 21.49 8.82 4.26
N GLN A 92 21.22 8.15 3.14
CA GLN A 92 19.88 7.94 2.63
C GLN A 92 19.22 6.78 3.36
N THR A 93 18.00 7.00 3.83
CA THR A 93 17.20 5.92 4.42
C THR A 93 16.15 5.47 3.42
N LYS A 94 16.23 4.19 3.06
CA LYS A 94 15.28 3.51 2.19
C LYS A 94 14.40 2.60 3.02
N VAL A 95 13.15 2.45 2.62
CA VAL A 95 12.15 1.58 3.23
C VAL A 95 11.74 0.56 2.20
N PHE A 96 11.92 -0.71 2.51
CA PHE A 96 11.46 -1.82 1.68
C PHE A 96 10.36 -2.56 2.39
N ALA A 97 9.25 -2.78 1.71
CA ALA A 97 8.09 -3.47 2.24
C ALA A 97 7.66 -4.59 1.30
N VAL A 98 7.25 -5.72 1.87
CA VAL A 98 6.55 -6.79 1.16
C VAL A 98 5.18 -6.91 1.78
N ILE A 99 4.14 -6.72 0.97
CA ILE A 99 2.74 -6.67 1.42
C ILE A 99 1.88 -7.60 0.57
N THR A 100 0.88 -8.21 1.19
CA THR A 100 -0.07 -9.13 0.55
C THR A 100 -1.49 -8.76 0.93
N LYS A 101 -2.47 -9.19 0.12
CA LYS A 101 -3.87 -9.07 0.53
C LYS A 101 -4.12 -10.01 1.71
N LYS A 102 -4.88 -9.56 2.71
CA LYS A 102 -5.33 -10.44 3.78
C LYS A 102 -6.08 -11.62 3.16
N LYS A 103 -5.62 -12.85 3.44
CA LYS A 103 -6.33 -14.06 3.03
C LYS A 103 -7.64 -14.12 3.81
N GLU A 104 -8.76 -14.11 3.11
CA GLU A 104 -10.04 -14.46 3.71
C GLU A 104 -10.03 -15.96 4.01
N GLU A 105 -10.18 -16.33 5.27
CA GLU A 105 -10.54 -17.70 5.61
C GLU A 105 -11.98 -17.92 5.12
N LYS A 106 -12.12 -18.58 3.97
CA LYS A 106 -13.44 -19.02 3.54
C LYS A 106 -13.92 -20.06 4.55
N PRO A 107 -15.08 -19.88 5.23
CA PRO A 107 -15.69 -20.98 5.95
C PRO A 107 -15.92 -22.12 4.95
N LEU A 108 -15.56 -23.34 5.35
CA LEU A 108 -15.79 -24.53 4.53
C LEU A 108 -17.30 -24.69 4.34
N ASP A 109 -17.81 -24.23 3.20
CA ASP A 109 -19.22 -24.39 2.84
C ASP A 109 -19.45 -25.84 2.42
N TYR A 110 -19.74 -26.69 3.41
CA TYR A 110 -19.95 -28.13 3.25
C TYR A 110 -21.27 -28.53 2.57
N LYS A 111 -21.93 -27.62 1.83
CA LYS A 111 -23.23 -27.94 1.22
C LYS A 111 -23.38 -27.35 -0.19
N TYR A 112 -23.62 -28.26 -1.13
CA TYR A 112 -24.08 -28.09 -2.53
C TYR A 112 -23.00 -27.66 -3.56
N ARG A 113 -22.89 -28.18 -4.78
CA ARG A 113 -23.21 -29.45 -5.47
C ARG A 113 -22.80 -29.22 -6.95
N TYR A 114 -22.26 -30.24 -7.63
CA TYR A 114 -22.31 -30.50 -9.09
C TYR A 114 -21.98 -29.41 -10.13
N PHE A 115 -20.96 -28.58 -9.92
CA PHE A 115 -20.23 -28.01 -11.05
C PHE A 115 -18.77 -28.41 -10.94
N ARG A 116 -18.23 -29.09 -11.97
CA ARG A 116 -16.80 -29.34 -12.12
C ARG A 116 -16.13 -27.98 -12.31
N ARG A 117 -15.91 -27.26 -11.22
CA ARG A 117 -15.10 -26.03 -11.23
C ARG A 117 -13.73 -26.46 -11.71
N VAL A 118 -13.24 -25.83 -12.77
CA VAL A 118 -11.82 -25.91 -13.13
C VAL A 118 -11.06 -25.57 -11.85
N PRO A 119 -10.09 -26.40 -11.41
CA PRO A 119 -9.30 -26.07 -10.24
C PRO A 119 -8.69 -24.68 -10.48
N VAL A 120 -9.11 -23.71 -9.67
CA VAL A 120 -8.52 -22.37 -9.71
C VAL A 120 -7.06 -22.58 -9.34
N GLN A 121 -6.14 -22.25 -10.25
CA GLN A 121 -4.72 -22.27 -9.93
C GLN A 121 -4.50 -21.37 -8.72
N GLU A 122 -4.11 -21.98 -7.60
CA GLU A 122 -3.78 -21.25 -6.41
C GLU A 122 -2.47 -20.51 -6.66
N ALA A 123 -2.57 -19.19 -6.76
CA ALA A 123 -1.43 -18.30 -6.83
C ALA A 123 -1.41 -17.39 -5.61
N ASP A 124 -0.23 -17.21 -5.04
CA ASP A 124 -0.01 -16.23 -3.99
C ASP A 124 0.50 -14.92 -4.63
N GLN A 125 -0.14 -13.80 -4.26
CA GLN A 125 0.20 -12.48 -4.78
C GLN A 125 0.81 -11.62 -3.68
N SER A 126 2.00 -11.07 -3.93
CA SER A 126 2.66 -10.08 -3.08
C SER A 126 3.07 -8.85 -3.87
N PHE A 127 3.15 -7.71 -3.19
CA PHE A 127 3.66 -6.47 -3.72
C PHE A 127 4.94 -6.09 -2.98
N HIS A 128 5.97 -5.75 -3.75
CA HIS A 128 7.26 -5.33 -3.24
C HIS A 128 7.42 -3.84 -3.48
N VAL A 129 7.56 -3.08 -2.40
CA VAL A 129 7.52 -1.62 -2.38
C VAL A 129 8.85 -1.10 -1.87
N GLY A 130 9.49 -0.21 -2.61
CA GLY A 130 10.70 0.51 -2.23
C GLY A 130 10.44 2.01 -2.19
N LEU A 131 10.76 2.63 -1.06
CA LEU A 131 10.52 4.06 -0.81
C LEU A 131 11.79 4.72 -0.26
N GLN A 132 12.03 5.97 -0.63
CA GLN A 132 13.07 6.81 -0.03
C GLN A 132 12.43 7.72 1.02
N LEU A 133 13.01 7.75 2.22
CA LEU A 133 12.60 8.64 3.29
C LEU A 133 13.34 9.98 3.18
N CYS A 134 12.59 11.04 2.98
CA CYS A 134 13.10 12.40 2.81
C CYS A 134 12.46 13.36 3.82
N SER A 135 13.13 14.49 4.03
CA SER A 135 12.55 15.64 4.73
C SER A 135 11.95 16.60 3.70
N SER A 136 10.88 17.31 4.07
CA SER A 136 10.23 18.29 3.21
C SER A 136 9.76 19.48 4.02
N GLY A 137 10.15 20.68 3.57
CA GLY A 137 9.90 21.93 4.28
C GLY A 137 10.55 21.92 5.67
N HIS A 138 9.78 22.29 6.69
CA HIS A 138 10.26 22.38 8.07
C HIS A 138 10.20 21.06 8.85
N GLN A 139 9.59 20.01 8.29
CA GLN A 139 9.44 18.73 8.99
C GLN A 139 10.46 17.71 8.49
N ARG A 140 11.16 17.07 9.44
CA ARG A 140 12.14 16.02 9.14
C ARG A 140 11.43 14.70 8.87
N PHE A 141 11.93 13.95 7.89
CA PHE A 141 11.53 12.56 7.61
C PHE A 141 10.01 12.36 7.41
N ASN A 142 9.36 13.35 6.80
CA ASN A 142 7.91 13.43 6.60
C ASN A 142 7.48 13.10 5.16
N LYS A 143 8.40 12.78 4.25
CA LYS A 143 8.11 12.51 2.85
C LYS A 143 8.64 11.14 2.42
N LEU A 144 7.85 10.39 1.68
CA LEU A 144 8.27 9.14 1.04
C LEU A 144 8.20 9.28 -0.47
N ILE A 145 9.29 8.95 -1.15
CA ILE A 145 9.40 8.98 -2.61
C ILE A 145 9.48 7.54 -3.12
N TRP A 146 8.77 7.22 -4.19
CA TRP A 146 8.81 5.89 -4.77
C TRP A 146 10.16 5.63 -5.45
N ILE A 147 10.73 4.47 -5.18
CA ILE A 147 11.94 3.95 -5.85
C ILE A 147 11.59 2.70 -6.65
N HIS A 148 10.72 1.86 -6.09
CA HIS A 148 10.39 0.57 -6.68
C HIS A 148 8.96 0.16 -6.29
N HIS A 149 8.26 -0.46 -7.23
CA HIS A 149 7.01 -1.15 -6.95
C HIS A 149 6.86 -2.29 -7.94
N SER A 150 6.65 -3.51 -7.47
CA SER A 150 6.38 -4.66 -8.32
C SER A 150 5.33 -5.58 -7.71
N CYS A 151 4.63 -6.30 -8.57
CA CYS A 151 3.75 -7.40 -8.22
C CYS A 151 4.46 -8.72 -8.50
N HIS A 152 4.47 -9.62 -7.52
CA HIS A 152 5.00 -10.97 -7.62
C HIS A 152 3.84 -11.94 -7.49
N ILE A 153 3.70 -12.83 -8.48
CA ILE A 153 2.65 -13.86 -8.52
C ILE A 153 3.36 -15.21 -8.52
N THR A 154 3.25 -15.95 -7.42
CA THR A 154 3.85 -17.27 -7.26
C THR A 154 2.79 -18.34 -7.46
N TYR A 155 2.95 -19.18 -8.48
CA TYR A 155 2.03 -20.28 -8.79
C TYR A 155 2.37 -21.48 -7.91
N LYS A 156 1.45 -21.90 -7.03
CA LYS A 156 1.74 -23.01 -6.09
C LYS A 156 2.01 -24.35 -6.78
N SER A 157 1.43 -24.57 -7.96
CA SER A 157 1.59 -25.82 -8.71
C SER A 157 2.98 -26.01 -9.30
N THR A 158 3.64 -24.93 -9.72
CA THR A 158 4.97 -24.98 -10.37
C THR A 158 6.08 -24.43 -9.48
N GLY A 159 5.74 -23.63 -8.47
CA GLY A 159 6.70 -22.86 -7.67
C GLY A 159 7.27 -21.64 -8.41
N GLU A 160 6.92 -21.45 -9.68
CA GLU A 160 7.40 -20.34 -10.49
C GLU A 160 6.79 -19.01 -10.02
N THR A 161 7.59 -17.95 -10.06
CA THR A 161 7.16 -16.60 -9.69
C THR A 161 7.27 -15.67 -10.90
N ALA A 162 6.13 -15.19 -11.37
CA ALA A 162 6.07 -14.11 -12.36
C ALA A 162 6.19 -12.76 -11.65
N VAL A 163 7.06 -11.88 -12.16
CA VAL A 163 7.29 -10.55 -11.60
C VAL A 163 6.91 -9.48 -12.61
N THR A 164 6.09 -8.53 -12.20
CA THR A 164 5.70 -7.37 -13.01
C THR A 164 6.09 -6.09 -12.27
N ALA A 165 7.04 -5.34 -12.81
CA ALA A 165 7.44 -4.04 -12.27
C ALA A 165 6.53 -2.92 -12.78
N PHE A 166 6.16 -1.98 -11.92
CA PHE A 166 5.37 -0.82 -12.28
C PHE A 166 6.26 0.36 -12.66
N GLU A 167 5.87 1.12 -13.69
CA GLU A 167 6.54 2.37 -14.06
C GLU A 167 6.27 3.45 -13.01
N ILE A 168 7.30 3.83 -12.27
CA ILE A 168 7.18 4.78 -11.15
C ILE A 168 6.95 6.21 -11.65
N ASP A 169 7.69 6.64 -12.67
CA ASP A 169 7.80 8.05 -13.07
C ASP A 169 6.50 8.68 -13.58
N LYS A 170 5.53 7.88 -14.03
CA LYS A 170 4.31 8.39 -14.67
C LYS A 170 3.13 8.57 -13.73
N MET A 171 3.03 7.77 -12.66
CA MET A 171 1.78 7.66 -11.87
C MET A 171 1.97 7.80 -10.35
N TYR A 172 3.21 7.75 -9.86
CA TYR A 172 3.45 7.68 -8.43
C TYR A 172 3.84 9.04 -7.86
N THR A 173 2.88 9.70 -7.21
CA THR A 173 3.15 10.93 -6.45
C THR A 173 3.80 10.59 -5.10
N PRO A 174 4.65 11.47 -4.56
CA PRO A 174 5.22 11.28 -3.22
C PRO A 174 4.14 11.20 -2.14
N LEU A 175 4.42 10.45 -1.07
CA LEU A 175 3.55 10.43 0.10
C LEU A 175 4.06 11.41 1.15
N PHE A 176 3.15 12.17 1.74
CA PHE A 176 3.43 13.10 2.82
C PHE A 176 2.83 12.62 4.13
N PHE A 177 3.58 12.78 5.21
CA PHE A 177 3.17 12.37 6.54
C PHE A 177 2.07 13.27 7.09
N SER A 178 0.98 12.65 7.52
CA SER A 178 -0.11 13.27 8.26
C SER A 178 -0.19 12.70 9.67
N ARG A 179 -0.10 13.57 10.67
CA ARG A 179 -0.14 13.21 12.09
C ARG A 179 -1.57 12.81 12.49
N ALA A 180 -1.73 11.66 13.12
CA ALA A 180 -3.02 11.20 13.64
C ALA A 180 -2.93 10.92 15.14
N ARG A 181 -3.41 11.84 15.99
CA ARG A 181 -3.30 11.74 17.47
C ARG A 181 -3.80 10.41 18.02
N SER A 182 -4.88 9.88 17.45
CA SER A 182 -5.47 8.60 17.88
C SER A 182 -4.56 7.37 17.70
N TYR A 183 -3.43 7.49 16.99
CA TYR A 183 -2.50 6.38 16.77
C TYR A 183 -1.48 6.25 17.88
N THR A 184 -1.19 7.33 18.62
CA THR A 184 -0.10 7.41 19.59
C THR A 184 -0.16 6.32 20.65
N ALA A 185 -1.33 6.12 21.26
CA ALA A 185 -1.53 5.09 22.28
C ALA A 185 -1.31 3.63 21.80
N PHE A 186 -1.34 3.38 20.48
CA PHE A 186 -1.03 2.08 19.90
C PHE A 186 0.42 1.97 19.46
N SER A 187 1.01 3.08 19.03
CA SER A 187 2.37 3.13 18.50
C SER A 187 3.44 3.28 19.59
N GLU A 188 3.07 3.66 20.81
CA GLU A 188 3.99 3.86 21.94
C GLU A 188 3.95 2.72 22.97
N ARG A 189 3.20 1.63 22.70
CA ARG A 189 3.20 0.47 23.60
C ARG A 189 4.56 -0.23 23.54
N PRO A 190 5.18 -0.57 24.69
CA PRO A 190 6.38 -1.39 24.69
C PRO A 190 6.10 -2.75 24.03
N LEU A 191 7.06 -3.22 23.26
CA LEU A 191 7.03 -4.51 22.55
C LEU A 191 7.00 -5.69 23.54
#